data_AF-A0A7S1TD44-F1
#
_entry.id   AF-A0A7S1TD44-F1
#
_cell.length_a   1.000
_cell.length_b   1.000
_cell.length_c   1.000
_cell.angle_alpha   90.00
_cell.angle_beta   90.00
_cell.angle_gamma   90.00
#
_symmetry.space_group_name_H-M   'P 1'
#
loop_
_entity.id
_entity.type
_entity.pdbx_description
1 polymer ?
#
loop_
_entity_poly.entity_id
_entity_poly.type
_entity_poly.pdbx_seq_one_letter_code
_entity_poly.pdbx_strand_id
1 'polypeptide(L)'
;GICTGLVIDMFRINGTSINARGTVASVWGGTTQGQVLYELSQLYANNPFPKFVPTGECPQVGISGFMLGGGLTEFDGRYGLGCDSALSYTIMLRNGTVK
;
A
#
# COMPACT_ATOMS: atom_id res chain seq x y z
N GLY A 1 -30.96 12.11 2.82
CA GLY A 1 -30.36 13.46 2.85
C GLY A 1 -29.02 13.38 2.20
N ILE A 2 -28.76 14.18 1.17
CA ILE A 2 -27.43 14.22 0.56
C ILE A 2 -26.52 15.04 1.46
N CYS A 3 -25.54 14.40 2.08
CA CYS A 3 -24.50 15.10 2.83
C CYS A 3 -23.68 15.93 1.83
N THR A 4 -23.54 17.23 2.06
CA THR A 4 -22.58 18.07 1.32
C THR A 4 -21.17 17.63 1.71
N GLY A 5 -20.53 16.83 0.85
CA GLY A 5 -19.20 16.30 1.07
C GLY A 5 -18.27 16.62 -0.10
N LEU A 6 -16.97 16.70 0.20
CA LEU A 6 -15.90 16.75 -0.80
C LEU A 6 -15.25 15.37 -0.90
N VAL A 7 -15.06 14.87 -2.11
CA VAL A 7 -14.28 13.66 -2.37
C VAL A 7 -12.85 14.06 -2.75
N ILE A 8 -11.87 13.52 -2.03
CA ILE A 8 -10.46 13.64 -2.37
C ILE A 8 -10.06 12.37 -3.12
N ASP A 9 -9.92 12.47 -4.45
CA ASP A 9 -9.42 11.37 -5.27
C ASP A 9 -7.88 11.37 -5.27
N MET A 10 -7.30 10.28 -4.79
CA MET A 10 -5.85 10.09 -4.70
C MET A 10 -5.25 9.37 -5.91
N PHE A 11 -6.03 8.99 -6.93
CA PHE A 11 -5.59 8.11 -8.02
C PHE A 11 -4.28 8.57 -8.71
N ARG A 12 -4.02 9.88 -8.79
CA ARG A 12 -2.79 10.45 -9.39
C ARG A 12 -1.61 10.57 -8.42
N ILE A 13 -1.82 10.36 -7.12
CA ILE A 13 -0.79 10.30 -6.08
C ILE A 13 -0.46 8.82 -5.86
N ASN A 14 0.19 8.22 -6.86
CA ASN A 14 0.50 6.81 -6.92
C ASN A 14 2.00 6.58 -7.19
N GLY A 15 2.44 5.34 -6.96
CA GLY A 15 3.81 4.90 -7.17
C GLY A 15 4.32 4.03 -6.02
N THR A 16 5.36 3.26 -6.31
CA THR A 16 6.05 2.40 -5.36
C THR A 16 7.54 2.60 -5.51
N SER A 17 8.26 2.67 -4.39
CA SER A 17 9.72 2.68 -4.38
C SER A 17 10.24 1.77 -3.28
N ILE A 18 11.44 1.25 -3.44
CA ILE A 18 12.05 0.34 -2.48
C ILE A 18 13.38 0.92 -2.02
N ASN A 19 13.64 0.82 -0.72
CA ASN A 19 14.93 1.26 -0.18
C ASN A 19 16.08 0.39 -0.74
N ALA A 20 17.32 0.91 -0.68
CA ALA A 20 18.50 0.23 -1.23
C ALA A 20 18.75 -1.18 -0.64
N ARG A 21 18.23 -1.47 0.56
CA ARG A 21 18.37 -2.78 1.21
C ARG A 21 17.30 -3.79 0.78
N GLY A 22 16.27 -3.37 0.04
CA GLY A 22 15.17 -4.24 -0.35
C GLY A 22 14.28 -4.70 0.81
N THR A 23 14.21 -3.91 1.89
CA THR A 23 13.48 -4.26 3.13
C THR A 23 12.28 -3.39 3.39
N VAL A 24 12.17 -2.22 2.75
CA VAL A 24 11.06 -1.28 2.93
C VAL A 24 10.56 -0.84 1.56
N ALA A 25 9.27 -1.06 1.32
CA ALA A 25 8.55 -0.48 0.19
C ALA A 25 7.80 0.76 0.66
N SER A 26 8.06 1.90 0.03
CA SER A 26 7.31 3.14 0.21
C SER A 26 6.28 3.24 -0.91
N VAL A 27 5.01 3.23 -0.54
CA VAL A 27 3.87 3.19 -1.46
C VAL A 27 3.00 4.43 -1.26
N TRP A 28 2.68 5.12 -2.34
CA TRP A 28 1.78 6.28 -2.31
C TRP A 28 0.32 5.86 -2.09
N GLY A 29 -0.46 6.72 -1.42
CA GLY A 29 -1.81 6.35 -0.95
C GLY A 29 -2.84 6.09 -2.05
N GLY A 30 -2.61 6.57 -3.28
CA GLY A 30 -3.44 6.30 -4.44
C GLY A 30 -3.09 5.03 -5.23
N THR A 31 -2.02 4.33 -4.83
CA THR A 31 -1.56 3.12 -5.52
C THR A 31 -2.52 1.96 -5.27
N THR A 32 -2.82 1.15 -6.30
CA THR A 32 -3.58 -0.09 -6.14
C THR A 32 -2.67 -1.27 -5.79
N GLN A 33 -3.24 -2.32 -5.18
CA GLN A 33 -2.49 -3.54 -4.85
C GLN A 33 -1.82 -4.15 -6.09
N GLY A 34 -2.50 -4.16 -7.24
CA GLY A 34 -1.95 -4.64 -8.50
C GLY A 34 -0.75 -3.84 -8.98
N GLN A 35 -0.75 -2.51 -8.79
CA GLN A 35 0.41 -1.67 -9.12
C GLN A 35 1.60 -1.99 -8.22
N VAL A 36 1.39 -2.18 -6.91
CA VAL A 36 2.45 -2.56 -5.96
C VAL A 36 3.09 -3.89 -6.37
N LEU A 37 2.26 -4.91 -6.62
CA LEU A 37 2.73 -6.24 -6.99
C LEU A 37 3.41 -6.24 -8.36
N TYR A 38 2.89 -5.48 -9.33
CA TYR A 38 3.53 -5.33 -10.63
C TYR A 38 4.93 -4.73 -10.50
N GLU A 39 5.08 -3.63 -9.76
CA GLU A 39 6.38 -2.98 -9.55
C GLU A 39 7.39 -3.93 -8.87
N LEU A 40 6.95 -4.65 -7.83
CA LEU A 40 7.77 -5.66 -7.17
C LEU A 40 8.17 -6.79 -8.12
N SER A 41 7.25 -7.25 -8.98
CA SER A 41 7.54 -8.29 -9.97
C SER A 41 8.61 -7.85 -10.97
N GLN A 42 8.58 -6.58 -11.40
CA GLN A 42 9.58 -6.03 -12.32
C GLN A 42 10.94 -5.88 -11.65
N LEU A 43 10.97 -5.37 -10.40
CA LEU A 43 12.21 -5.16 -9.65
C LEU A 43 12.91 -6.47 -9.27
N TYR A 44 12.16 -7.53 -9.03
CA TYR A 44 12.69 -8.82 -8.59
C TYR A 44 12.60 -9.93 -9.66
N ALA A 45 12.34 -9.59 -10.93
CA ALA A 45 12.16 -10.56 -12.02
C ALA A 45 13.33 -11.56 -12.16
N ASN A 46 14.56 -11.10 -11.92
CA ASN A 46 15.78 -11.91 -12.02
C ASN A 46 16.36 -12.28 -10.64
N ASN A 47 15.62 -12.07 -9.55
CA ASN A 47 16.11 -12.35 -8.21
C ASN A 47 15.72 -13.79 -7.81
N PRO A 48 16.68 -14.67 -7.44
CA PRO A 48 16.37 -16.02 -6.98
C PRO A 48 15.56 -16.05 -5.67
N PHE A 49 15.51 -14.94 -4.94
CA PHE A 49 14.76 -14.77 -3.70
C PHE A 49 13.89 -13.49 -3.78
N PRO A 50 12.75 -13.54 -4.49
CA PRO A 50 11.88 -12.38 -4.64
C PRO A 50 11.34 -11.91 -3.29
N LYS A 51 11.14 -10.60 -3.17
CA LYS A 51 10.52 -10.00 -1.99
C LYS A 51 9.01 -10.00 -2.13
N PHE A 52 8.34 -9.98 -0.98
CA PHE A 52 6.90 -10.05 -0.86
C PHE A 52 6.40 -8.93 0.07
N VAL A 53 5.21 -8.41 -0.23
CA VAL A 53 4.46 -7.49 0.63
C VAL A 53 3.07 -8.10 0.82
N PRO A 54 2.56 -8.21 2.07
CA PRO A 54 1.21 -8.70 2.30
C PRO A 54 0.17 -7.79 1.64
N THR A 55 -0.56 -8.35 0.68
CA THR A 55 -1.71 -7.74 0.00
C THR A 55 -2.84 -8.77 -0.04
N GLY A 56 -4.04 -8.35 -0.44
CA GLY A 56 -5.10 -9.28 -0.83
C GLY A 56 -5.03 -9.62 -2.32
N GLU A 57 -6.04 -10.37 -2.77
CA GLU A 57 -6.11 -10.90 -4.15
C GLU A 57 -6.68 -9.90 -5.17
N CYS A 58 -7.38 -8.85 -4.72
CA CYS A 58 -8.09 -7.93 -5.61
C CYS A 58 -7.17 -6.78 -6.10
N PRO A 59 -6.68 -6.80 -7.36
CA PRO A 59 -5.61 -5.90 -7.79
C PRO A 59 -6.05 -4.44 -7.93
N GLN A 60 -7.36 -4.19 -8.04
CA GLN A 60 -7.94 -2.86 -8.18
C GLN A 60 -8.17 -2.16 -6.84
N VAL A 61 -8.04 -2.87 -5.71
CA VAL A 61 -8.23 -2.28 -4.39
C VAL A 61 -7.08 -1.31 -4.10
N GLY A 62 -7.42 -0.11 -3.62
CA GLY A 62 -6.44 0.89 -3.18
C GLY A 62 -5.70 0.44 -1.93
N ILE A 63 -4.37 0.63 -1.92
CA ILE A 63 -3.50 0.16 -0.84
C ILE A 63 -3.79 0.88 0.48
N SER A 64 -4.14 2.17 0.44
CA SER A 64 -4.40 2.99 1.63
C SER A 64 -5.63 2.48 2.39
N GLY A 65 -6.75 2.28 1.70
CA GLY A 65 -7.97 1.73 2.30
C GLY A 65 -7.77 0.31 2.83
N PHE A 66 -7.05 -0.53 2.07
CA PHE A 66 -6.69 -1.88 2.50
C PHE A 66 -5.89 -1.87 3.81
N MET A 67 -4.81 -1.08 3.88
CA MET A 67 -3.96 -0.99 5.07
C MET A 67 -4.69 -0.39 6.26
N LEU A 68 -5.47 0.68 6.07
CA LEU A 68 -6.20 1.33 7.16
C LEU A 68 -7.40 0.50 7.66
N GLY A 69 -7.92 -0.40 6.83
CA GLY A 69 -8.99 -1.34 7.18
C GLY A 69 -8.48 -2.65 7.80
N GLY A 70 -7.18 -2.77 8.07
CA GLY A 70 -6.53 -4.01 8.54
C GLY A 70 -5.84 -4.74 7.40
N GLY A 71 -6.60 -5.11 6.36
CA GLY A 71 -6.06 -5.71 5.15
C GLY A 71 -5.80 -7.21 5.29
N LEU A 72 -6.87 -8.01 5.20
CA LEU A 72 -6.79 -9.47 5.23
C LEU A 72 -5.99 -10.01 4.02
N THR A 73 -5.13 -10.98 4.27
CA THR A 73 -4.27 -11.65 3.28
C THR A 73 -4.34 -13.17 3.41
N GLU A 74 -3.97 -13.86 2.36
CA GLU A 74 -3.83 -15.32 2.34
C GLU A 74 -2.71 -15.80 3.27
N PHE A 75 -1.83 -14.89 3.69
CA PHE A 75 -0.66 -15.18 4.51
C PHE A 75 -0.80 -14.70 5.96
N ASP A 76 -2.02 -14.35 6.38
CA ASP A 76 -2.29 -13.81 7.72
C ASP A 76 -1.83 -14.76 8.84
N GLY A 77 -1.93 -16.07 8.61
CA GLY A 77 -1.47 -17.08 9.56
C GLY A 77 0.05 -17.05 9.83
N ARG A 78 0.84 -16.42 8.95
CA ARG A 78 2.30 -16.31 9.09
C ARG A 78 2.79 -14.88 9.32
N TYR A 79 2.15 -13.89 8.69
CA TYR A 79 2.63 -12.50 8.69
C TYR A 79 1.68 -11.50 9.37
N GLY A 80 0.53 -11.96 9.88
CA GLY A 80 -0.52 -11.06 10.35
C GLY A 80 -1.23 -10.35 9.19
N LEU A 81 -2.08 -9.38 9.53
CA LEU A 81 -2.80 -8.58 8.54
C LEU A 81 -1.82 -7.66 7.78
N GLY A 82 -2.25 -7.12 6.64
CA GLY A 82 -1.49 -6.14 5.87
C GLY A 82 -1.00 -4.97 6.72
N CYS A 83 -1.84 -4.46 7.62
CA CYS A 83 -1.50 -3.39 8.55
C CYS A 83 -0.37 -3.74 9.52
N ASP A 84 -0.20 -5.02 9.87
CA ASP A 84 0.85 -5.48 10.79
C ASP A 84 2.24 -5.37 10.15
N SER A 85 2.31 -5.27 8.82
CA SER A 85 3.55 -5.01 8.07
C SER A 85 3.90 -3.52 7.93
N ALA A 86 3.03 -2.60 8.36
CA ALA A 86 3.24 -1.17 8.18
C ALA A 86 4.29 -0.61 9.16
N LEU A 87 5.36 -0.03 8.62
CA LEU A 87 6.41 0.59 9.42
C LEU A 87 6.08 2.04 9.82
N SER A 88 5.41 2.77 8.93
CA SER A 88 5.04 4.18 9.13
C SER A 88 4.04 4.62 8.08
N TYR A 89 3.29 5.68 8.37
CA TYR A 89 2.41 6.35 7.42
C TYR A 89 2.77 7.83 7.32
N THR A 90 2.57 8.40 6.14
CA THR A 90 2.54 9.86 5.97
C THR A 90 1.09 10.31 5.88
N ILE A 91 0.65 11.15 6.80
CA ILE A 91 -0.74 11.60 6.94
C ILE A 91 -0.86 13.11 6.90
N MET A 92 -1.97 13.61 6.34
CA MET A 92 -2.35 15.02 6.45
C MET A 92 -3.33 15.20 7.61
N LEU A 93 -2.96 16.07 8.55
CA LEU A 93 -3.80 16.43 9.67
C LEU A 93 -4.85 17.47 9.26
N ARG A 94 -5.91 17.60 10.08
CA ARG A 94 -6.99 18.58 9.87
C ARG A 94 -6.50 20.01 9.64
N ASN A 95 -5.40 20.41 10.28
CA ASN A 95 -4.82 21.76 10.16
C ASN A 95 -3.92 21.94 8.92
N GLY A 96 -3.86 20.95 8.02
CA GLY A 96 -3.03 20.98 6.80
C GLY A 96 -1.58 20.58 7.02
N THR A 97 -1.17 20.22 8.24
CA THR A 97 0.20 19.74 8.51
C THR A 97 0.37 18.29 8.08
N VAL A 98 1.51 17.97 7.45
CA VAL A 98 1.91 16.60 7.12
C VAL A 98 2.73 15.99 8.26
N LYS A 99 2.46 14.73 8.62
CA LYS A 99 3.21 13.94 9.61
C LYS A 99 3.62 12.59 9.04
#